data_AF-A0A2G9YF68-F1
#
_entry.id   AF-A0A2G9YF68-F1
#
_cell.length_a   1.000
_cell.length_b   1.000
_cell.length_c   1.000
_cell.angle_alpha   90.00
_cell.angle_beta   90.00
_cell.angle_gamma   90.00
#
_symmetry.space_group_name_H-M   'P 1'
#
loop_
_entity.id
_entity.type
_entity.pdbx_description
1 polymer ?
#
loop_
_entity_poly.entity_id
_entity_poly.type
_entity_poly.pdbx_seq_one_letter_code
_entity_poly.pdbx_strand_id
1 'polypeptide(L)'
;MREISLIQRQVLDLFKKFPLKDQFYWTGGTLLSVLYLHHRKSKDLDFFSNEPFSYNEIIGFVRFLKKKLNLAHIKEKKIFDRYEFF
;
A
#
# COMPACT_ATOMS: atom_id res chain seq x y z
N MET A 1 3.09 11.31 -17.97
CA MET A 1 4.39 11.02 -17.34
C MET A 1 4.15 9.96 -16.27
N ARG A 2 4.75 8.76 -16.36
CA ARG A 2 4.59 7.69 -15.35
C ARG A 2 5.36 8.10 -14.10
N GLU A 3 4.69 8.72 -13.14
CA GLU A 3 5.33 9.08 -11.88
C GLU A 3 4.88 8.13 -10.77
N ILE A 4 5.77 7.19 -10.45
CA ILE A 4 5.75 6.44 -9.20
C ILE A 4 7.00 6.83 -8.42
N SER A 5 6.83 7.22 -7.16
CA SER A 5 7.95 7.61 -6.32
C SER A 5 8.81 6.40 -5.94
N LEU A 6 10.06 6.65 -5.52
CA LEU A 6 10.96 5.60 -5.07
C LEU A 6 10.35 4.79 -3.92
N ILE A 7 9.75 5.46 -2.94
CA ILE A 7 9.14 4.80 -1.78
C ILE A 7 7.90 3.98 -2.19
N GLN A 8 7.06 4.48 -3.09
CA GLN A 8 5.91 3.72 -3.60
C GLN A 8 6.38 2.44 -4.33
N ARG A 9 7.43 2.55 -5.15
CA ARG A 9 8.03 1.39 -5.82
C ARG A 9 8.59 0.38 -4.82
N GLN A 10 9.31 0.84 -3.80
CA GLN A 10 9.84 -0.02 -2.75
C GLN A 10 8.73 -0.74 -1.98
N VAL A 11 7.64 -0.05 -1.64
CA VAL A 11 6.48 -0.66 -0.98
C VAL A 11 5.85 -1.73 -1.87
N LEU A 12 5.62 -1.44 -3.15
CA LEU A 12 5.07 -2.43 -4.09
C LEU A 12 5.99 -3.66 -4.26
N ASP A 13 7.31 -3.46 -4.34
CA ASP A 13 8.26 -4.56 -4.49
C ASP A 13 8.41 -5.40 -3.21
N LEU A 14 8.24 -4.79 -2.04
CA LEU A 14 8.15 -5.49 -0.76
C LEU A 14 6.82 -6.24 -0.61
N PHE A 15 5.71 -5.62 -1.02
CA PHE A 15 4.38 -6.22 -1.00
C PHE A 15 4.31 -7.50 -1.83
N LYS A 16 4.88 -7.50 -3.04
CA LYS A 16 4.97 -8.69 -3.92
C LYS A 16 5.66 -9.90 -3.28
N LYS A 17 6.46 -9.70 -2.22
CA LYS A 17 7.18 -10.76 -1.51
C LYS A 17 6.53 -11.13 -0.17
N PHE A 18 5.47 -10.42 0.22
CA PHE A 18 4.79 -10.61 1.50
C PHE A 18 3.54 -11.48 1.32
N PRO A 19 3.14 -12.31 2.31
CA PRO A 19 1.97 -13.18 2.21
C PRO A 19 0.65 -12.48 1.84
N LEU A 20 0.49 -11.20 2.21
CA LEU A 20 -0.70 -10.41 1.86
C LEU A 20 -0.96 -10.28 0.35
N LYS A 21 0.04 -10.52 -0.51
CA LYS A 21 -0.12 -10.46 -1.97
C LYS A 21 -1.19 -11.41 -2.51
N ASP A 22 -1.46 -12.49 -1.79
CA ASP A 22 -2.41 -13.54 -2.20
C ASP A 22 -3.84 -13.20 -1.80
N GLN A 23 -4.04 -12.21 -0.92
CA GLN A 23 -5.35 -11.76 -0.45
C GLN A 23 -5.69 -10.35 -0.97
N PHE A 24 -4.67 -9.50 -1.16
CA PHE A 24 -4.85 -8.10 -1.52
C PHE A 24 -4.30 -7.80 -2.93
N TYR A 25 -4.99 -6.91 -3.64
CA TYR A 25 -4.55 -6.39 -4.94
C TYR A 25 -4.41 -4.87 -4.91
N TRP A 26 -3.44 -4.35 -5.67
CA TRP A 26 -3.24 -2.90 -5.84
C TRP A 26 -4.42 -2.31 -6.61
N THR A 27 -4.88 -1.13 -6.18
CA THR A 27 -6.03 -0.43 -6.77
C THR A 27 -5.89 1.09 -6.61
N GLY A 28 -6.99 1.82 -6.81
CA GLY A 28 -7.11 3.24 -6.50
C GLY A 28 -6.49 4.17 -7.53
N GLY A 29 -6.44 5.45 -7.17
CA GLY A 29 -6.05 6.52 -8.10
C GLY A 29 -4.61 6.44 -8.58
N THR A 30 -3.71 5.88 -7.76
CA THR A 30 -2.30 5.72 -8.12
C THR A 30 -2.10 4.62 -9.14
N LEU A 31 -2.75 3.46 -8.99
CA LEU A 31 -2.74 2.42 -10.03
C LEU A 31 -3.30 2.97 -11.34
N LEU A 32 -4.46 3.64 -11.28
CA LEU A 32 -5.12 4.20 -12.45
C LEU A 32 -4.21 5.21 -13.18
N SER A 33 -3.55 6.11 -12.45
CA SER A 33 -2.64 7.08 -13.08
C SER A 33 -1.36 6.44 -13.61
N VAL A 34 -0.76 5.50 -12.86
CA VAL A 34 0.53 4.90 -13.22
C VAL A 34 0.42 3.92 -14.39
N LEU A 35 -0.66 3.13 -14.47
CA LEU A 35 -0.80 2.06 -15.46
C LEU A 35 -1.69 2.42 -16.67
N TYR A 36 -2.66 3.32 -16.51
CA TYR A 36 -3.66 3.58 -17.55
C TYR A 36 -3.63 5.02 -18.06
N LEU A 37 -3.94 5.99 -17.21
CA LEU A 37 -4.30 7.34 -17.67
C LEU A 37 -3.13 8.32 -17.75
N HIS A 38 -2.08 8.14 -16.93
CA HIS A 38 -0.90 9.02 -16.88
C HIS A 38 -1.19 10.53 -16.72
N HIS A 39 -2.37 10.87 -16.19
CA HIS A 39 -2.96 12.20 -16.20
C HIS A 39 -2.56 13.07 -15.01
N ARG A 40 -2.08 12.48 -13.90
CA ARG A 40 -1.67 13.23 -12.71
C ARG A 40 -0.66 12.48 -11.85
N LYS A 41 0.01 13.22 -10.97
CA LYS A 41 0.75 12.62 -9.85
C LYS A 41 -0.24 12.12 -8.79
N SER A 42 0.05 10.97 -8.20
CA SER A 42 -0.75 10.39 -7.11
C SER A 42 0.18 9.82 -6.06
N LYS A 43 -0.04 10.15 -4.79
CA LYS A 43 0.94 9.93 -3.72
C LYS A 43 0.66 8.70 -2.85
N ASP A 44 -0.57 8.21 -2.83
CA ASP A 44 -0.98 7.12 -1.94
C ASP A 44 -0.90 5.75 -2.63
N LEU A 45 -1.01 4.65 -1.89
CA LEU A 45 -1.16 3.30 -2.44
C LEU A 45 -2.37 2.63 -1.79
N ASP A 46 -3.36 2.26 -2.61
CA ASP A 46 -4.58 1.60 -2.14
C ASP A 46 -4.52 0.10 -2.44
N PHE A 47 -4.97 -0.72 -1.48
CA PHE A 47 -5.08 -2.16 -1.64
C PHE A 47 -6.45 -2.63 -1.17
N PHE A 48 -7.14 -3.42 -1.99
CA PHE A 48 -8.41 -4.06 -1.62
C PHE A 48 -8.22 -5.56 -1.49
N SER A 49 -9.05 -6.19 -0.66
CA SER A 49 -9.20 -7.64 -0.54
C SER A 49 -10.68 -7.97 -0.77
N ASN A 50 -10.93 -9.06 -1.48
CA ASN A 50 -12.28 -9.62 -1.61
C ASN A 50 -12.58 -10.63 -0.50
N GLU A 51 -11.55 -11.06 0.23
CA GLU A 51 -11.66 -11.97 1.37
C GLU A 51 -11.62 -11.19 2.69
N PRO A 52 -12.34 -11.65 3.74
CA PRO A 52 -12.19 -11.11 5.08
C PRO A 52 -10.74 -11.24 5.54
N PHE A 53 -10.24 -10.18 6.18
CA PHE A 53 -8.90 -10.14 6.75
C PHE A 53 -8.95 -9.54 8.16
N SER A 54 -7.98 -9.91 8.99
CA SER A 54 -7.82 -9.30 10.31
C SER A 54 -6.85 -8.12 10.28
N TYR A 55 -7.01 -7.21 11.24
CA TYR A 55 -6.03 -6.15 11.48
C TYR A 55 -4.62 -6.70 11.74
N ASN A 56 -4.52 -7.87 12.38
CA ASN A 56 -3.23 -8.50 12.70
C ASN A 56 -2.43 -8.88 11.45
N GLU A 57 -3.11 -9.29 10.38
CA GLU A 57 -2.47 -9.58 9.08
C GLU A 57 -1.88 -8.31 8.47
N ILE A 58 -2.63 -7.20 8.49
CA ILE A 58 -2.20 -5.91 7.95
C ILE A 58 -1.04 -5.32 8.77
N ILE A 59 -1.18 -5.27 10.10
CA ILE A 59 -0.18 -4.61 10.95
C ILE A 59 1.17 -5.34 10.90
N GLY A 60 1.17 -6.66 10.63
CA GLY A 60 2.38 -7.42 10.37
C GLY A 60 3.18 -6.86 9.19
N PHE A 61 2.49 -6.57 8.07
CA PHE A 61 3.12 -5.96 6.89
C PHE A 61 3.59 -4.53 7.16
N VAL A 62 2.77 -3.71 7.82
CA VAL A 62 3.12 -2.31 8.13
C VAL A 62 4.34 -2.23 9.03
N ARG A 63 4.45 -3.09 10.05
CA ARG A 63 5.64 -3.20 10.91
C ARG A 63 6.86 -3.67 10.13
N PHE A 64 6.68 -4.59 9.17
CA PHE A 64 7.74 -5.03 8.27
C PHE A 64 8.25 -3.87 7.40
N LEU A 65 7.35 -3.09 6.80
CA LEU A 65 7.69 -1.88 6.04
C LEU A 65 8.45 -0.87 6.90
N LYS A 66 7.98 -0.59 8.13
CA LYS A 66 8.65 0.32 9.07
C LYS A 66 10.13 -0.04 9.24
N LYS A 67 10.41 -1.33 9.47
CA LYS A 67 11.76 -1.84 9.67
C LYS A 67 12.58 -1.79 8.37
N LYS A 68 12.03 -2.25 7.25
CA LYS A 68 12.76 -2.34 5.97
C LYS A 68 13.05 -0.98 5.34
N LEU A 69 12.20 0.00 5.56
CA LEU A 69 12.31 1.35 4.99
C LEU A 69 12.83 2.38 6.00
N ASN A 70 13.23 1.93 7.21
CA ASN A 70 13.74 2.76 8.30
C ASN A 70 12.84 3.98 8.61
N LEU A 71 11.53 3.75 8.66
CA LEU A 71 10.55 4.82 8.89
C LEU A 71 10.49 5.17 10.38
N ALA A 72 10.65 6.46 10.70
CA ALA A 72 10.68 6.93 12.09
C ALA A 72 9.34 6.66 12.81
N HIS A 73 8.24 7.01 12.16
CA HIS A 73 6.90 6.94 12.73
C HIS A 73 5.93 6.41 11.68
N ILE A 74 4.88 5.73 12.14
CA ILE A 74 3.72 5.38 11.32
C ILE A 74 2.50 5.76 12.15
N LYS A 75 1.65 6.63 11.61
CA LYS A 75 0.34 6.95 12.19
C LYS A 75 -0.69 6.05 11.55
N GLU A 76 -1.54 5.46 12.38
CA GLU A 76 -2.65 4.63 11.94
C GLU A 76 -3.97 5.36 12.14
N LYS A 77 -4.88 5.19 11.19
CA LYS A 77 -6.26 5.64 11.29
C LYS A 77 -7.18 4.58 10.68
N LYS A 78 -8.22 4.18 11.40
CA LYS A 78 -9.30 3.34 10.88
C LYS A 78 -10.53 4.19 10.59
N ILE A 79 -11.07 4.07 9.38
CA ILE A 79 -12.32 4.72 8.94
C ILE A 79 -13.23 3.63 8.38
N PHE A 80 -14.22 3.21 9.17
CA PHE A 80 -15.05 2.03 8.85
C PHE A 80 -14.17 0.81 8.50
N ASP A 81 -14.27 0.26 7.29
CA ASP A 81 -13.49 -0.89 6.84
C ASP A 81 -12.12 -0.52 6.24
N ARG A 82 -11.79 0.78 6.20
CA ARG A 82 -10.52 1.27 5.64
C ARG A 82 -9.49 1.48 6.74
N TYR A 83 -8.33 0.86 6.57
CA TYR A 83 -7.13 1.11 7.37
C TYR A 83 -6.18 2.04 6.60
N GLU A 84 -5.80 3.15 7.20
CA GLU A 84 -4.88 4.14 6.62
C GLU A 84 -3.61 4.22 7.47
N PHE A 85 -2.46 4.29 6.81
CA PHE A 85 -1.13 4.39 7.44
C PHE A 85 -0.34 5.54 6.81
N PHE A 86 0.17 6.46 7.64
CA PHE A 86 0.90 7.68 7.23
C PHE A 86 2.28 7.79 7.87
#